data_AF-A0AB37R147-F1
#
_entry.id   AF-A0AB37R147-F1
#
_cell.length_a   1.000
_cell.length_b   1.000
_cell.length_c   1.000
_cell.angle_alpha   90.00
_cell.angle_beta   90.00
_cell.angle_gamma   90.00
#
_symmetry.space_group_name_H-M   'P 1'
#
loop_
_entity.id
_entity.type
_entity.pdbx_description
1 polymer ?
#
loop_
_entity_poly.entity_id
_entity_poly.type
_entity_poly.pdbx_seq_one_letter_code
_entity_poly.pdbx_strand_id
1 'polypeptide(L)'
;MVKAMKTIAKLVKDPRLAQKLKETTGIGTEATRAGTIQSLIDRGSLIKKGRALRATEAAFSLIDAVPPAVADPGTTAIWEQALTMIEQGTLTLDDFISRQSSWITRLVDQYKGTTLSIKVPEGPTCPLCNAKTSQRKGASGVFWACTRYPECKGTVNIGTGKKKSPGKSAKTRTATTKTA
;
A
#
# COMPACT_ATOMS: atom_id res chain seq x y z
N MET A 1 -9.47 -4.14 -14.37
CA MET A 1 -9.55 -3.48 -13.06
C MET A 1 -10.48 -2.27 -13.05
N VAL A 2 -10.30 -1.28 -13.95
CA VAL A 2 -11.20 -0.11 -14.05
C VAL A 2 -12.70 -0.50 -14.13
N LYS A 3 -13.04 -1.52 -14.92
CA LYS A 3 -14.42 -2.07 -14.97
C LYS A 3 -14.95 -2.48 -13.59
N ALA A 4 -14.13 -3.14 -12.76
CA ALA A 4 -14.53 -3.56 -11.41
C ALA A 4 -14.79 -2.36 -10.49
N MET A 5 -13.96 -1.30 -10.59
CA MET A 5 -14.16 -0.05 -9.85
C MET A 5 -15.47 0.65 -10.26
N LYS A 6 -15.82 0.60 -11.56
CA LYS A 6 -17.10 1.13 -12.08
C LYS A 6 -18.31 0.33 -11.59
N THR A 7 -18.19 -0.99 -11.46
CA THR A 7 -19.29 -1.89 -11.11
C THR A 7 -19.30 -2.33 -9.65
N ILE A 8 -18.57 -1.63 -8.78
CA ILE A 8 -18.33 -2.04 -7.39
C ILE A 8 -19.61 -2.08 -6.54
N ALA A 9 -20.65 -1.34 -6.96
CA ALA A 9 -21.99 -1.39 -6.37
C ALA A 9 -22.58 -2.81 -6.25
N LYS A 10 -22.14 -3.77 -7.08
CA LYS A 10 -22.56 -5.17 -7.01
C LYS A 10 -22.10 -5.90 -5.73
N LEU A 11 -21.11 -5.35 -5.03
CA LEU A 11 -20.58 -5.92 -3.79
C LEU A 11 -21.21 -5.30 -2.54
N VAL A 12 -22.03 -4.26 -2.70
CA VAL A 12 -22.70 -3.57 -1.58
C VAL A 12 -24.06 -4.21 -1.35
N LYS A 13 -24.30 -4.63 -0.09
CA LYS A 13 -25.55 -5.30 0.30
C LYS A 13 -26.73 -4.32 0.41
N ASP A 14 -26.50 -3.11 0.91
CA ASP A 14 -27.54 -2.09 1.04
C ASP A 14 -27.89 -1.50 -0.36
N PRO A 15 -29.14 -1.66 -0.84
CA PRO A 15 -29.56 -1.15 -2.15
C PRO A 15 -29.41 0.37 -2.29
N ARG A 16 -29.58 1.14 -1.20
CA ARG A 16 -29.48 2.61 -1.23
C ARG A 16 -28.03 3.05 -1.44
N LEU A 17 -27.10 2.43 -0.71
CA LEU A 17 -25.66 2.69 -0.87
C LEU A 17 -25.15 2.22 -2.23
N ALA A 18 -25.61 1.06 -2.70
CA ALA A 18 -25.31 0.56 -4.04
C ALA A 18 -25.80 1.52 -5.13
N GLN A 19 -26.98 2.14 -4.95
CA GLN A 19 -27.52 3.12 -5.88
C GLN A 19 -26.67 4.38 -5.95
N LYS A 20 -26.26 4.94 -4.80
CA LYS A 20 -25.37 6.11 -4.77
C LYS A 20 -24.05 5.87 -5.49
N LEU A 21 -23.46 4.67 -5.33
CA LEU A 21 -22.26 4.29 -6.09
C LEU A 21 -22.52 4.18 -7.59
N LYS A 22 -23.72 3.83 -8.06
CA LYS A 22 -24.02 3.83 -9.50
C LYS A 22 -24.09 5.25 -10.05
N GLU A 23 -24.66 6.18 -9.30
CA GLU A 23 -24.74 7.60 -9.66
C GLU A 23 -23.34 8.21 -9.82
N THR A 24 -22.39 7.87 -8.96
CA THR A 24 -20.99 8.31 -9.04
C THR A 24 -20.13 7.45 -9.98
N THR A 25 -20.75 6.57 -10.79
CA THR A 25 -20.06 5.64 -11.70
C THR A 25 -19.05 4.72 -10.98
N GLY A 26 -19.28 4.39 -9.71
CA GLY A 26 -18.48 3.50 -8.88
C GLY A 26 -17.54 4.25 -7.93
N ILE A 27 -16.39 3.65 -7.63
CA ILE A 27 -15.35 4.26 -6.78
C ILE A 27 -14.28 4.93 -7.64
N GLY A 28 -13.91 6.16 -7.25
CA GLY A 28 -12.98 7.02 -7.95
C GLY A 28 -13.55 7.55 -9.26
N THR A 29 -13.02 8.68 -9.72
CA THR A 29 -13.38 9.30 -11.00
C THR A 29 -12.49 8.79 -12.13
N GLU A 30 -12.84 9.07 -13.37
CA GLU A 30 -12.00 8.69 -14.52
C GLU A 30 -10.56 9.23 -14.40
N ALA A 31 -10.41 10.45 -13.91
CA ALA A 31 -9.12 11.09 -13.69
C ALA A 31 -8.25 10.40 -12.62
N THR A 32 -8.84 9.82 -11.57
CA THR A 32 -8.08 9.30 -10.42
C THR A 32 -7.79 7.81 -10.50
N ARG A 33 -8.59 7.03 -11.24
CA ARG A 33 -8.48 5.56 -11.29
C ARG A 33 -7.14 5.05 -11.77
N ALA A 34 -6.59 5.64 -12.83
CA ALA A 34 -5.29 5.24 -13.35
C ALA A 34 -4.18 5.45 -12.31
N GLY A 35 -4.18 6.62 -11.65
CA GLY A 35 -3.23 6.96 -10.59
C GLY A 35 -3.35 6.05 -9.36
N THR A 36 -4.56 5.72 -8.93
CA THR A 36 -4.79 4.80 -7.81
C THR A 36 -4.30 3.39 -8.13
N ILE A 37 -4.61 2.86 -9.33
CA ILE A 37 -4.13 1.54 -9.75
C ILE A 37 -2.60 1.51 -9.81
N GLN A 38 -1.99 2.56 -10.36
CA GLN A 38 -0.53 2.66 -10.43
C GLN A 38 0.10 2.71 -9.03
N SER A 39 -0.47 3.49 -8.11
CA SER A 39 -0.03 3.56 -6.71
C SER A 39 -0.09 2.20 -6.01
N LEU A 40 -1.14 1.40 -6.24
CA LEU A 40 -1.26 0.05 -5.69
C LEU A 40 -0.20 -0.92 -6.24
N ILE A 41 0.20 -0.74 -7.50
CA ILE A 41 1.29 -1.51 -8.12
C ILE A 41 2.64 -1.09 -7.51
N ASP A 42 2.88 0.21 -7.36
CA ASP A 42 4.14 0.74 -6.85
C ASP A 42 4.35 0.39 -5.36
N ARG A 43 3.27 0.31 -4.58
CA ARG A 43 3.28 -0.19 -3.19
C ARG A 43 3.41 -1.72 -3.08
N GLY A 44 3.34 -2.46 -4.19
CA GLY A 44 3.44 -3.92 -4.20
C GLY A 44 2.16 -4.65 -3.75
N SER A 45 1.03 -3.94 -3.61
CA SER A 45 -0.26 -4.55 -3.32
C SER A 45 -0.85 -5.27 -4.54
N LEU A 46 -0.55 -4.77 -5.74
CA LEU A 46 -0.90 -5.39 -7.01
C LEU A 46 0.35 -5.72 -7.82
N ILE A 47 0.32 -6.85 -8.53
CA ILE A 47 1.35 -7.27 -9.48
C ILE A 47 0.75 -7.53 -10.86
N LYS A 48 1.53 -7.24 -11.91
CA LYS A 48 1.18 -7.56 -13.30
C LYS A 48 1.59 -9.01 -13.59
N LYS A 49 0.62 -9.88 -13.90
CA LYS A 49 0.84 -11.25 -14.39
C LYS A 49 0.32 -11.34 -15.82
N GLY A 50 1.21 -11.12 -16.79
CA GLY A 50 0.83 -10.91 -18.19
C GLY A 50 -0.03 -9.66 -18.35
N ARG A 51 -1.19 -9.78 -19.01
CA ARG A 51 -2.16 -8.68 -19.17
C ARG A 51 -3.08 -8.48 -17.95
N ALA A 52 -3.03 -9.38 -16.96
CA ALA A 52 -3.89 -9.32 -15.78
C ALA A 52 -3.18 -8.69 -14.57
N LEU A 53 -3.96 -8.04 -13.71
CA LEU A 53 -3.51 -7.62 -12.37
C LEU A 53 -3.94 -8.67 -11.35
N ARG A 54 -3.06 -8.96 -10.39
CA ARG A 54 -3.32 -9.85 -9.25
C ARG A 54 -2.93 -9.16 -7.96
N ALA A 55 -3.73 -9.33 -6.91
CA ALA A 55 -3.36 -8.93 -5.57
C ALA A 55 -2.28 -9.87 -5.01
N THR A 56 -1.37 -9.33 -4.19
CA THR A 56 -0.35 -10.12 -3.50
C THR A 56 -0.92 -10.73 -2.21
N GLU A 57 -0.24 -11.74 -1.66
CA GLU A 57 -0.63 -12.33 -0.36
C GLU A 57 -0.60 -11.29 0.77
N ALA A 58 0.35 -10.36 0.72
CA ALA A 58 0.42 -9.24 1.65
C ALA A 58 -0.81 -8.32 1.50
N ALA A 59 -1.31 -8.10 0.28
CA ALA A 59 -2.53 -7.32 0.07
C ALA A 59 -3.78 -8.03 0.62
N PHE A 60 -3.90 -9.35 0.44
CA PHE A 60 -4.98 -10.12 1.07
C PHE A 60 -4.91 -10.04 2.60
N SER A 61 -3.72 -10.31 3.17
CA SER A 61 -3.51 -10.24 4.61
C SER A 61 -3.82 -8.84 5.18
N LEU A 62 -3.52 -7.77 4.42
CA LEU A 62 -3.86 -6.40 4.82
C LEU A 62 -5.37 -6.17 4.81
N ILE A 63 -6.08 -6.61 3.78
CA ILE A 63 -7.53 -6.46 3.71
C ILE A 63 -8.22 -7.26 4.82
N ASP A 64 -7.75 -8.47 5.12
CA ASP A 64 -8.26 -9.30 6.22
C ASP A 64 -8.01 -8.68 7.61
N ALA A 65 -6.93 -7.90 7.73
CA ALA A 65 -6.53 -7.22 8.97
C ALA A 65 -7.30 -5.93 9.25
N VAL A 66 -7.78 -5.25 8.21
CA VAL A 66 -8.44 -3.95 8.32
C VAL A 66 -9.89 -4.13 8.80
N PRO A 67 -10.43 -3.22 9.64
CA PRO A 67 -11.82 -3.32 10.07
C PRO A 67 -12.79 -3.44 8.88
N PRO A 68 -13.78 -4.34 8.92
CA PRO A 68 -14.69 -4.56 7.79
C PRO A 68 -15.35 -3.28 7.27
N ALA A 69 -15.71 -2.37 8.18
CA ALA A 69 -16.31 -1.09 7.83
C ALA A 69 -15.38 -0.19 6.98
N VAL A 70 -14.06 -0.34 7.07
CA VAL A 70 -13.09 0.43 6.26
C VAL A 70 -12.88 -0.22 4.89
N ALA A 71 -12.98 -1.55 4.79
CA ALA A 71 -12.86 -2.29 3.54
C ALA A 71 -14.14 -2.30 2.71
N ASP A 72 -15.30 -1.99 3.31
CA ASP A 72 -16.60 -2.02 2.65
C ASP A 72 -16.78 -0.86 1.64
N PRO A 73 -17.10 -1.14 0.37
CA PRO A 73 -17.31 -0.09 -0.64
C PRO A 73 -18.53 0.80 -0.37
N GLY A 74 -19.49 0.36 0.45
CA GLY A 74 -20.63 1.15 0.89
C GLY A 74 -20.21 2.33 1.79
N THR A 75 -19.11 2.21 2.53
CA THR A 75 -18.55 3.33 3.31
C THR A 75 -18.15 4.49 2.40
N THR A 76 -17.63 4.22 1.20
CA THR A 76 -17.38 5.27 0.20
C THR A 76 -18.69 5.95 -0.22
N ALA A 77 -19.78 5.20 -0.41
CA ALA A 77 -21.08 5.76 -0.76
C ALA A 77 -21.61 6.73 0.30
N ILE A 78 -21.42 6.38 1.58
CA ILE A 78 -21.80 7.22 2.73
C ILE A 78 -21.04 8.54 2.69
N TRP A 79 -19.73 8.50 2.39
CA TRP A 79 -18.92 9.73 2.31
C TRP A 79 -19.32 10.59 1.13
N GLU A 80 -19.54 10.01 -0.05
CA GLU A 80 -20.03 10.77 -1.22
C GLU A 80 -21.38 11.44 -0.94
N GLN A 81 -22.27 10.76 -0.21
CA GLN A 81 -23.52 11.37 0.25
C GLN A 81 -23.28 12.54 1.21
N ALA A 82 -22.40 12.37 2.19
CA ALA A 82 -22.06 13.44 3.13
C ALA A 82 -21.44 14.66 2.41
N LEU A 83 -20.57 14.43 1.42
CA LEU A 83 -20.00 15.49 0.59
C LEU A 83 -21.08 16.22 -0.23
N THR A 84 -22.06 15.49 -0.79
CA THR A 84 -23.23 16.11 -1.44
C THR A 84 -24.03 16.98 -0.45
N MET A 85 -24.23 16.51 0.78
CA MET A 85 -24.96 17.28 1.80
C MET A 85 -24.23 18.57 2.18
N ILE A 86 -22.90 18.54 2.23
CA ILE A 86 -22.05 19.72 2.45
C ILE A 86 -22.18 20.72 1.30
N GLU A 87 -22.10 20.24 0.06
CA GLU A 87 -22.29 21.08 -1.14
C GLU A 87 -23.67 21.78 -1.13
N GLN A 88 -24.69 21.08 -0.63
CA GLN A 88 -26.06 21.60 -0.51
C GLN A 88 -26.29 22.46 0.75
N GLY A 89 -25.31 22.59 1.64
CA GLY A 89 -25.43 23.33 2.90
C GLY A 89 -26.30 22.66 3.97
N THR A 90 -26.65 21.38 3.80
CA THR A 90 -27.47 20.61 4.76
C THR A 90 -26.66 19.87 5.83
N LEU A 91 -25.34 19.79 5.65
CA LEU A 91 -24.37 19.31 6.63
C LEU A 91 -23.19 20.29 6.65
N THR A 92 -22.73 20.69 7.83
CA THR A 92 -21.54 21.55 7.91
C THR A 92 -20.26 20.72 7.77
N LEU A 93 -19.19 21.36 7.27
CA LEU A 93 -17.88 20.71 7.21
C LEU A 93 -17.39 20.32 8.61
N ASP A 94 -17.62 21.16 9.62
CA ASP A 94 -17.20 20.91 11.01
C ASP A 94 -17.93 19.72 11.62
N ASP A 95 -19.24 19.58 11.37
CA ASP A 95 -20.00 18.40 11.80
C ASP A 95 -19.48 17.13 11.14
N PHE A 96 -19.19 17.19 9.84
CA PHE A 96 -18.61 16.06 9.11
C PHE A 96 -17.27 15.65 9.72
N ILE A 97 -16.33 16.58 9.87
CA ILE A 97 -14.99 16.29 10.43
C ILE A 97 -15.09 15.77 11.87
N SER A 98 -16.00 16.31 12.68
CA SER A 98 -16.21 15.85 14.06
C SER A 98 -16.72 14.40 14.12
N ARG A 99 -17.66 14.04 13.23
CA ARG A 99 -18.17 12.66 13.09
C ARG A 99 -17.07 11.70 12.63
N GLN A 100 -16.29 12.09 11.62
CA GLN A 100 -15.19 11.27 11.12
C GLN A 100 -14.11 11.05 12.18
N SER A 101 -13.73 12.11 12.91
CA SER A 101 -12.74 12.04 13.99
C SER A 101 -13.20 11.10 15.11
N SER A 102 -14.46 11.20 15.51
CA SER A 102 -15.07 10.32 16.52
C SER A 102 -15.08 8.86 16.06
N TRP A 103 -15.45 8.61 14.80
CA TRP A 103 -15.49 7.27 14.22
C TRP A 103 -14.09 6.63 14.13
N ILE A 104 -13.10 7.38 13.64
CA ILE A 104 -11.71 6.92 13.55
C ILE A 104 -11.15 6.64 14.94
N THR A 105 -11.39 7.53 15.92
CA THR A 105 -10.89 7.33 17.29
C THR A 105 -11.40 6.02 17.88
N ARG A 106 -12.71 5.74 17.75
CA ARG A 106 -13.31 4.49 18.22
C ARG A 106 -12.75 3.27 17.48
N LEU A 107 -12.56 3.35 16.17
CA LEU A 107 -11.96 2.27 15.40
C LEU A 107 -10.53 1.99 15.84
N VAL A 108 -9.73 3.03 16.05
CA VAL A 108 -8.35 2.86 16.53
C VAL A 108 -8.38 2.21 17.92
N ASP A 109 -9.19 2.73 18.85
CA ASP A 109 -9.33 2.17 20.20
C ASP A 109 -9.70 0.68 20.19
N GLN A 110 -10.64 0.28 19.34
CA GLN A 110 -11.09 -1.10 19.22
C GLN A 110 -9.97 -2.05 18.73
N TYR A 111 -9.05 -1.57 17.90
CA TYR A 111 -8.02 -2.39 17.27
C TYR A 111 -6.61 -2.17 17.83
N LYS A 112 -6.44 -1.30 18.84
CA LYS A 112 -5.14 -1.01 19.49
C LYS A 112 -4.41 -2.25 20.02
N GLY A 113 -5.15 -3.26 20.48
CA GLY A 113 -4.60 -4.51 21.02
C GLY A 113 -4.48 -5.65 20.00
N THR A 114 -4.92 -5.45 18.76
CA THR A 114 -4.98 -6.53 17.77
C THR A 114 -3.59 -6.79 17.20
N THR A 115 -3.12 -8.03 17.30
CA THR A 115 -1.87 -8.45 16.65
C THR A 115 -2.16 -8.83 15.20
N LEU A 116 -1.53 -8.13 14.26
CA LEU A 116 -1.67 -8.42 12.83
C LEU A 116 -0.65 -9.46 12.38
N SER A 117 -1.12 -10.58 11.85
CA SER A 117 -0.28 -11.59 11.22
C SER A 117 -0.25 -11.39 9.71
N ILE A 118 0.47 -10.37 9.24
CA ILE A 118 0.65 -10.12 7.80
C ILE A 118 1.72 -11.06 7.25
N LYS A 119 1.34 -11.94 6.33
CA LYS A 119 2.27 -12.84 5.63
C LYS A 119 3.07 -12.02 4.60
N VAL A 120 4.22 -11.53 5.02
CA VAL A 120 5.19 -10.87 4.13
C VAL A 120 6.15 -11.94 3.60
N PRO A 121 6.51 -11.94 2.30
CA PRO A 121 7.50 -12.87 1.76
C PRO A 121 8.79 -12.82 2.58
N GLU A 122 9.21 -13.98 3.11
CA GLU A 122 10.43 -14.09 3.88
C GLU A 122 11.66 -14.12 2.95
N GLY A 123 12.65 -13.29 3.29
CA GLY A 123 13.90 -13.18 2.55
C GLY A 123 15.09 -13.80 3.28
N PRO A 124 16.23 -13.93 2.61
CA PRO A 124 17.48 -14.34 3.25
C PRO A 124 17.86 -13.34 4.37
N THR A 125 18.59 -13.82 5.37
CA THR A 125 19.13 -12.94 6.42
C THR A 125 20.11 -11.93 5.82
N CYS A 126 20.16 -10.75 6.42
CA CYS A 126 21.07 -9.68 5.98
C CYS A 126 22.53 -10.14 6.12
N PRO A 127 23.37 -10.05 5.07
CA PRO A 127 24.74 -10.56 5.10
C PRO A 127 25.67 -9.74 6.01
N LEU A 128 25.29 -8.52 6.39
CA LEU A 128 26.11 -7.64 7.23
C LEU A 128 25.79 -7.77 8.72
N CYS A 129 24.56 -8.17 9.07
CA CYS A 129 24.08 -8.01 10.43
C CYS A 129 23.09 -9.09 10.88
N ASN A 130 22.85 -10.10 10.04
CA ASN A 130 21.93 -11.23 10.22
C ASN A 130 20.47 -10.89 10.53
N ALA A 131 20.08 -9.60 10.53
CA ALA A 131 18.67 -9.20 10.68
C ALA A 131 17.81 -9.60 9.47
N LYS A 132 16.48 -9.59 9.64
CA LYS A 132 15.52 -9.85 8.56
C LYS A 132 15.70 -8.86 7.41
N THR A 133 15.42 -9.31 6.19
CA THR A 133 15.39 -8.47 4.98
C THR A 133 13.96 -8.36 4.43
N SER A 134 13.69 -7.28 3.71
CA SER A 134 12.41 -6.98 3.05
C SER A 134 12.65 -6.66 1.57
N GLN A 135 11.76 -7.07 0.67
CA GLN A 135 11.88 -6.74 -0.75
C GLN A 135 11.72 -5.24 -0.98
N ARG A 136 12.58 -4.65 -1.80
CA ARG A 136 12.53 -3.28 -2.29
C ARG A 136 12.78 -3.24 -3.78
N LYS A 137 12.24 -2.23 -4.47
CA LYS A 137 12.45 -2.00 -5.90
C LYS A 137 13.57 -0.99 -6.09
N GLY A 138 14.58 -1.35 -6.88
CA GLY A 138 15.65 -0.46 -7.30
C GLY A 138 15.77 -0.39 -8.82
N ALA A 139 16.76 0.36 -9.30
CA ALA A 139 17.03 0.52 -10.74
C ALA A 139 17.30 -0.82 -11.45
N SER A 140 17.94 -1.76 -10.75
CA SER A 140 18.29 -3.10 -11.26
C SER A 140 17.23 -4.17 -11.02
N GLY A 141 16.02 -3.80 -10.59
CA GLY A 141 14.93 -4.73 -10.25
C GLY A 141 14.68 -4.85 -8.75
N VAL A 142 13.97 -5.92 -8.35
CA VAL A 142 13.62 -6.17 -6.95
C VAL A 142 14.79 -6.84 -6.24
N PHE A 143 15.14 -6.35 -5.05
CA PHE A 143 16.21 -6.89 -4.20
C PHE A 143 15.74 -6.92 -2.74
N TRP A 144 16.38 -7.75 -1.92
CA TRP A 144 16.18 -7.78 -0.47
C TRP A 144 17.04 -6.71 0.21
N ALA A 145 16.43 -5.82 0.99
CA ALA A 145 17.11 -4.80 1.77
C ALA A 145 16.98 -5.09 3.26
N CYS A 146 18.01 -4.78 4.05
CA CYS A 146 17.95 -4.91 5.50
C CYS A 146 16.83 -4.05 6.11
N THR A 147 16.09 -4.62 7.05
CA THR A 147 15.03 -3.91 7.81
C THR A 147 15.57 -2.81 8.72
N ARG A 148 16.85 -2.87 9.11
CA ARG A 148 17.54 -1.85 9.92
C ARG A 148 18.13 -0.68 9.12
N TYR A 149 17.70 -0.46 7.88
CA TYR A 149 18.14 0.73 7.14
C TYR A 149 17.59 2.01 7.83
N PRO A 150 18.39 3.08 8.00
CA PRO A 150 19.70 3.36 7.41
C PRO A 150 20.93 2.85 8.17
N GLU A 151 20.76 2.32 9.38
CA GLU A 151 21.83 1.83 10.26
C GLU A 151 22.59 0.65 9.63
N CYS A 152 21.89 -0.21 8.89
CA CYS A 152 22.47 -1.28 8.09
C CYS A 152 22.09 -1.17 6.61
N LYS A 153 23.09 -1.04 5.74
CA LYS A 153 22.91 -0.93 4.28
C LYS A 153 23.03 -2.27 3.54
N GLY A 154 22.86 -3.40 4.23
CA GLY A 154 22.97 -4.72 3.63
C GLY A 154 21.85 -5.01 2.62
N THR A 155 22.23 -5.55 1.46
CA THR A 155 21.29 -5.92 0.39
C THR A 155 21.63 -7.30 -0.17
N VAL A 156 20.62 -8.02 -0.67
CA VAL A 156 20.77 -9.30 -1.36
C VAL A 156 19.94 -9.26 -2.65
N ASN A 157 20.56 -9.53 -3.79
CA ASN A 157 19.84 -9.57 -5.06
C ASN A 157 18.97 -10.83 -5.15
N ILE A 158 17.76 -10.70 -5.70
CA ILE A 158 16.91 -11.85 -6.03
C ILE A 158 17.49 -12.47 -7.30
N GLY A 159 18.39 -13.44 -7.14
CA GLY A 159 19.05 -14.08 -8.27
C GLY A 159 18.06 -14.91 -9.10
N THR A 160 17.99 -14.64 -10.41
CA THR A 160 17.95 -15.78 -11.34
C THR A 160 19.30 -16.47 -11.19
N GLY A 161 19.29 -17.74 -10.79
CA GLY A 161 20.46 -18.43 -10.25
C GLY A 161 21.75 -18.19 -11.02
N LYS A 162 22.71 -17.51 -10.40
CA LYS A 162 24.15 -17.74 -10.54
C LYS A 162 24.87 -17.06 -9.37
N LYS A 163 25.46 -17.89 -8.50
CA LYS A 163 26.40 -17.46 -7.48
C LYS A 163 27.48 -16.59 -8.13
N LYS A 164 27.65 -15.35 -7.67
CA LYS A 164 28.90 -14.62 -7.80
C LYS A 164 29.32 -14.11 -6.41
N SER A 165 30.48 -14.61 -5.99
CA SER A 165 31.24 -14.30 -4.78
C SER A 165 31.59 -12.80 -4.65
N PRO A 166 32.04 -12.34 -3.46
CA PRO A 166 31.92 -10.94 -3.05
C PRO A 166 33.00 -10.05 -3.67
N GLY A 167 32.58 -9.05 -4.44
CA GLY A 167 33.44 -7.98 -4.93
C GLY A 167 33.61 -6.89 -3.88
N LYS A 168 34.78 -6.85 -3.24
CA LYS A 168 35.25 -5.74 -2.41
C LYS A 168 35.15 -4.41 -3.19
N SER A 169 34.66 -3.37 -2.55
CA SER A 169 34.93 -1.99 -2.97
C SER A 169 35.24 -1.15 -1.74
N ALA A 170 36.48 -1.31 -1.26
CA ALA A 170 37.16 -0.26 -0.50
C ALA A 170 37.98 0.54 -1.52
N LYS A 171 37.48 1.73 -1.88
CA LYS A 171 38.28 2.71 -2.65
C LYS A 171 39.24 3.38 -1.68
N THR A 172 40.49 2.94 -1.67
CA THR A 172 41.62 3.68 -1.08
C THR A 172 41.90 4.90 -1.95
N ARG A 173 41.68 6.11 -1.42
CA ARG A 173 42.20 7.36 -2.02
C ARG A 173 43.62 7.54 -1.51
N THR A 174 44.61 7.30 -2.35
CA THR A 174 46.01 7.69 -2.07
C THR A 174 46.13 9.20 -2.30
N ALA A 175 46.50 9.93 -1.26
CA ALA A 175 46.91 11.32 -1.33
C ALA A 175 48.39 11.38 -1.75
N THR A 176 48.70 12.10 -2.81
CA THR A 176 50.09 12.40 -3.19
C THR A 176 50.38 13.86 -2.83
N THR A 177 51.17 14.03 -1.78
CA THR A 177 51.72 15.30 -1.30
C THR A 177 52.77 15.78 -2.28
N LYS A 178 52.63 17.03 -2.75
CA LYS A 178 53.60 17.73 -3.61
C LYS A 178 54.50 18.57 -2.69
N THR A 179 55.80 18.30 -2.67
CA THR A 179 56.80 19.13 -1.99
C THR A 179 58.07 19.18 -2.83
N ALA A 180 58.71 20.37 -2.81
CA ALA A 180 59.88 20.85 -3.55
C ALA A 180 59.60 21.31 -4.98
#